data_AF-A0A7Y6EUC8-F1
#
_entry.id   AF-A0A7Y6EUC8-F1
#
_cell.length_a   1.000
_cell.length_b   1.000
_cell.length_c   1.000
_cell.angle_alpha   90.00
_cell.angle_beta   90.00
_cell.angle_gamma   90.00
#
_symmetry.space_group_name_H-M   'P 1'
#
loop_
_entity.id
_entity.type
_entity.pdbx_description
1 polymer ?
#
loop_
_entity_poly.entity_id
_entity_poly.type
_entity_poly.pdbx_seq_one_letter_code
_entity_poly.pdbx_strand_id
1 'polypeptide(L)'
;MYYVVHNEKGVQQTRASLVSGEEKTYVFNTAGVYTVKVEAYSTSGKVSSYSEAKTVTVLSSMIEPPVASNVQYSAQVEGDYVVFTASVANNVDGVAQKFTFEVRDPEDKRFTYGVGKLVDDRIVYTFKRSASSMIPGEYTLLIKGKRGSTSGEAAEFVFNVN
;
A
#
# COMPACT_ATOMS: atom_id res chain seq x y z
N MET A 1 26.31 -14.47 -8.26
CA MET A 1 26.62 -13.04 -8.47
C MET A 1 25.91 -12.23 -7.40
N TYR A 2 26.18 -10.94 -7.27
CA TYR A 2 25.43 -10.04 -6.39
C TYR A 2 25.07 -8.77 -7.14
N TYR A 3 23.82 -8.32 -7.02
CA TYR A 3 23.47 -6.96 -7.38
C TYR A 3 23.58 -6.08 -6.13
N VAL A 4 24.01 -4.84 -6.35
CA VAL A 4 24.26 -3.86 -5.30
C VAL A 4 23.61 -2.55 -5.69
N VAL A 5 22.83 -1.98 -4.76
CA VAL A 5 22.17 -0.69 -4.95
C VAL A 5 22.81 0.31 -4.01
N HIS A 6 23.20 1.48 -4.52
CA HIS A 6 23.65 2.61 -3.73
C HIS A 6 22.72 3.79 -3.95
N ASN A 7 22.52 4.62 -2.93
CA ASN A 7 21.86 5.91 -3.09
C ASN A 7 22.81 6.96 -3.69
N GLU A 8 22.30 8.16 -3.93
CA GLU A 8 23.05 9.30 -4.50
C GLU A 8 24.33 9.66 -3.72
N LYS A 9 24.37 9.36 -2.41
CA LYS A 9 25.53 9.60 -1.53
C LYS A 9 26.56 8.47 -1.59
N GLY A 10 26.34 7.46 -2.44
CA GLY A 10 27.19 6.27 -2.52
C GLY A 10 27.02 5.31 -1.33
N VAL A 11 25.96 5.44 -0.53
CA VAL A 11 25.69 4.52 0.59
C VAL A 11 24.97 3.30 0.05
N GLN A 12 25.52 2.10 0.33
CA GLN A 12 24.91 0.84 -0.04
C GLN A 12 23.55 0.66 0.67
N GLN A 13 22.49 0.49 -0.12
CA GLN A 13 21.14 0.23 0.35
C GLN A 13 20.84 -1.26 0.40
N THR A 14 21.38 -2.03 -0.56
CA THR A 14 21.31 -3.49 -0.52
C THR A 14 22.46 -4.12 -1.28
N ARG A 15 22.75 -5.37 -0.92
CA ARG A 15 23.61 -6.30 -1.64
C ARG A 15 22.99 -7.68 -1.52
N ALA A 16 22.44 -8.20 -2.61
CA ALA A 16 21.74 -9.47 -2.60
C ALA A 16 22.22 -10.37 -3.74
N SER A 17 22.18 -11.68 -3.51
CA SER A 17 22.61 -12.66 -4.50
C SER A 17 21.72 -12.60 -5.73
N LEU A 18 22.34 -12.84 -6.88
CA LEU A 18 21.73 -12.91 -8.20
C LEU A 18 22.25 -14.16 -8.90
N VAL A 19 21.33 -14.99 -9.38
CA VAL A 19 21.61 -16.17 -10.21
C VAL A 19 21.39 -15.82 -11.68
N SER A 20 22.13 -16.48 -12.57
CA SER A 20 21.97 -16.26 -14.01
C SER A 20 20.54 -16.59 -14.46
N GLY A 21 19.93 -15.68 -15.21
CA GLY A 21 18.54 -15.82 -15.69
C GLY A 21 17.46 -15.55 -14.64
N GLU A 22 17.81 -15.17 -13.41
CA GLU A 22 16.86 -14.81 -12.37
C GLU A 22 16.49 -13.32 -12.45
N GLU A 23 15.19 -13.01 -12.33
CA GLU A 23 14.73 -11.64 -12.07
C GLU A 23 14.67 -11.36 -10.57
N LYS A 24 15.24 -10.23 -10.15
CA LYS A 24 15.24 -9.77 -8.76
C LYS A 24 14.53 -8.43 -8.64
N THR A 25 13.63 -8.33 -7.66
CA THR A 25 12.93 -7.08 -7.33
C THR A 25 13.58 -6.42 -6.12
N TYR A 26 13.79 -5.10 -6.21
CA TYR A 26 14.16 -4.25 -5.08
C TYR A 26 13.14 -3.11 -4.93
N VAL A 27 12.71 -2.86 -3.69
CA VAL A 27 11.73 -1.81 -3.37
C VAL A 27 12.45 -0.58 -2.85
N PHE A 28 12.28 0.54 -3.53
CA PHE A 28 12.78 1.84 -3.09
C PHE A 28 11.75 2.51 -2.17
N ASN A 29 12.18 2.91 -0.97
CA ASN A 29 11.30 3.55 0.02
C ASN A 29 11.49 5.07 0.12
N THR A 30 12.54 5.60 -0.51
CA THR A 30 12.86 7.03 -0.50
C THR A 30 13.07 7.52 -1.93
N ALA A 31 12.57 8.72 -2.22
CA ALA A 31 12.83 9.40 -3.48
C ALA A 31 14.32 9.74 -3.58
N GLY A 32 14.84 9.79 -4.80
CA GLY A 32 16.23 10.08 -5.06
C GLY A 32 16.79 9.30 -6.24
N VAL A 33 18.06 9.50 -6.50
CA VAL A 33 18.80 8.81 -7.55
C VAL A 33 19.58 7.65 -6.94
N TYR A 34 19.52 6.49 -7.58
CA TYR A 34 20.21 5.28 -7.17
C TYR A 34 21.08 4.76 -8.30
N THR A 35 22.15 4.07 -7.94
CA THR A 35 22.99 3.31 -8.87
C THR A 35 22.90 1.83 -8.57
N VAL A 36 22.66 1.05 -9.62
CA VAL A 36 22.62 -0.42 -9.59
C VAL A 36 23.83 -0.94 -10.33
N LYS A 37 24.56 -1.85 -9.71
CA LYS A 37 25.74 -2.51 -10.29
C LYS A 37 25.83 -3.95 -9.83
N VAL A 38 26.53 -4.78 -10.59
CA VAL A 38 26.67 -6.21 -10.33
C VAL A 38 28.15 -6.56 -10.11
N GLU A 39 28.41 -7.52 -9.23
CA GLU A 39 29.73 -8.13 -9.04
C GLU A 39 29.62 -9.65 -8.91
N ALA A 40 30.66 -10.36 -9.32
CA ALA A 40 30.72 -11.82 -9.31
C ALA A 40 31.64 -12.33 -8.19
N TYR A 41 31.23 -13.45 -7.59
CA TYR A 41 31.96 -14.17 -6.55
C TYR A 41 32.03 -15.65 -6.93
N SER A 42 33.16 -16.26 -6.64
CA SER A 42 33.34 -17.71 -6.60
C SER A 42 33.42 -18.18 -5.15
N THR A 43 33.63 -19.49 -4.94
CA THR A 43 33.83 -20.06 -3.60
C THR A 43 35.08 -19.52 -2.90
N SER A 44 36.08 -19.02 -3.64
CA SER A 44 37.31 -18.43 -3.09
C SER A 44 37.24 -16.92 -2.86
N GLY A 45 36.15 -16.25 -3.26
CA GLY A 45 35.95 -14.82 -3.02
C GLY A 45 35.49 -14.03 -4.25
N LYS A 46 35.67 -12.71 -4.22
CA LYS A 46 35.30 -11.79 -5.30
C LYS A 46 36.16 -12.06 -6.53
N VAL A 47 35.52 -12.24 -7.69
CA VAL A 47 36.20 -12.56 -8.96
C VAL A 47 36.02 -11.50 -10.04
N SER A 48 35.26 -10.44 -9.79
CA SER A 48 35.10 -9.33 -10.73
C SER A 48 35.10 -7.98 -10.04
N SER A 49 35.41 -6.93 -10.79
CA SER A 49 35.01 -5.56 -10.44
C SER A 49 33.50 -5.39 -10.60
N TYR A 50 32.99 -4.21 -10.22
CA TYR A 50 31.61 -3.85 -10.52
C TYR A 50 31.40 -3.70 -12.03
N SER A 51 30.21 -4.08 -12.49
CA SER A 51 29.71 -3.75 -13.83
C SER A 51 29.60 -2.23 -14.02
N GLU A 52 29.36 -1.82 -15.27
CA GLU A 52 28.82 -0.48 -15.54
C GLU A 52 27.58 -0.24 -14.65
N ALA A 53 27.52 0.94 -14.04
CA ALA A 53 26.41 1.32 -13.19
C ALA A 53 25.21 1.73 -14.05
N LYS A 54 24.01 1.26 -13.67
CA LYS A 54 22.75 1.77 -14.20
C LYS A 54 22.09 2.69 -13.19
N THR A 55 21.67 3.86 -13.66
CA THR A 55 21.02 4.86 -12.83
C THR A 55 19.52 4.64 -12.81
N VAL A 56 18.92 4.71 -11.62
CA VAL A 56 17.48 4.64 -11.40
C VAL A 56 17.05 5.91 -10.67
N THR A 57 16.10 6.64 -11.23
CA THR A 57 15.52 7.84 -10.59
C THR A 57 14.16 7.50 -10.00
N VAL A 58 14.02 7.68 -8.69
CA VAL A 58 12.77 7.47 -7.95
C VAL A 58 12.21 8.83 -7.57
N LEU A 59 11.05 9.18 -8.10
CA LEU A 59 10.38 10.45 -7.79
C LEU A 59 9.55 10.34 -6.50
N SER A 60 9.31 11.46 -5.81
CA SER A 60 8.45 11.49 -4.62
C SER A 60 7.04 10.97 -4.93
N SER A 61 6.47 11.32 -6.07
CA SER A 61 5.17 10.82 -6.53
C SER A 61 5.12 9.28 -6.70
N MET A 62 6.28 8.62 -6.88
CA MET A 62 6.36 7.16 -6.97
C MET A 62 6.38 6.48 -5.59
N ILE A 63 6.66 7.22 -4.51
CA ILE A 63 6.72 6.71 -3.15
C ILE A 63 5.66 7.32 -2.21
N GLU A 64 4.88 8.27 -2.69
CA GLU A 64 3.76 8.83 -1.94
C GLU A 64 2.64 7.80 -1.79
N PRO A 65 2.03 7.69 -0.59
CA PRO A 65 0.82 6.91 -0.42
C PRO A 65 -0.27 7.37 -1.40
N PRO A 66 -1.04 6.45 -1.99
CA PRO A 66 -2.10 6.83 -2.91
C PRO A 66 -3.19 7.65 -2.18
N VAL A 67 -3.83 8.56 -2.89
CA VAL A 67 -4.95 9.35 -2.34
C VAL A 67 -6.27 8.67 -2.72
N ALA A 68 -7.20 8.57 -1.77
CA ALA A 68 -8.51 8.00 -2.03
C ALA A 68 -9.28 8.90 -3.01
N SER A 69 -9.81 8.32 -4.09
CA SER A 69 -10.54 9.05 -5.12
C SER A 69 -11.77 8.27 -5.57
N ASN A 70 -12.80 8.99 -6.05
CA ASN A 70 -14.09 8.43 -6.45
C ASN A 70 -14.62 7.44 -5.40
N VAL A 71 -14.68 7.91 -4.14
CA VAL A 71 -15.08 7.09 -3.00
C VAL A 71 -16.58 6.82 -3.10
N GLN A 72 -16.95 5.56 -2.90
CA GLN A 72 -18.34 5.11 -2.84
C GLN A 72 -18.54 4.31 -1.57
N TYR A 73 -19.67 4.48 -0.90
CA TYR A 73 -19.99 3.71 0.29
C TYR A 73 -21.50 3.52 0.44
N SER A 74 -21.88 2.46 1.12
CA SER A 74 -23.27 2.11 1.42
C SER A 74 -23.35 1.30 2.71
N ALA A 75 -24.39 1.54 3.49
CA ALA A 75 -24.78 0.71 4.62
C ALA A 75 -26.21 0.23 4.40
N GLN A 76 -26.45 -1.07 4.56
CA GLN A 76 -27.77 -1.67 4.40
C GLN A 76 -28.04 -2.70 5.49
N VAL A 77 -29.32 -2.87 5.85
CA VAL A 77 -29.77 -3.89 6.79
C VAL A 77 -30.11 -5.17 6.01
N GLU A 78 -29.50 -6.28 6.42
CA GLU A 78 -29.70 -7.62 5.86
C GLU A 78 -30.07 -8.59 7.00
N GLY A 79 -31.36 -8.75 7.25
CA GLY A 79 -31.86 -9.51 8.40
C GLY A 79 -31.41 -8.86 9.71
N ASP A 80 -30.76 -9.62 10.58
CA ASP A 80 -30.25 -9.14 11.88
C ASP A 80 -28.89 -8.41 11.79
N TYR A 81 -28.44 -8.08 10.59
CA TYR A 81 -27.11 -7.53 10.35
C TYR A 81 -27.16 -6.21 9.61
N VAL A 82 -26.19 -5.34 9.86
CA VAL A 82 -25.83 -4.24 8.98
C VAL A 82 -24.60 -4.66 8.18
N VAL A 83 -24.69 -4.51 6.87
CA VAL A 83 -23.60 -4.70 5.92
C VAL A 83 -23.16 -3.34 5.42
N PHE A 84 -21.90 -3.01 5.68
CA PHE A 84 -21.26 -1.82 5.18
C PHE A 84 -20.26 -2.19 4.09
N THR A 85 -20.33 -1.47 2.98
CA THR A 85 -19.34 -1.57 1.90
C THR A 85 -18.85 -0.18 1.57
N ALA A 86 -17.53 -0.02 1.47
CA ALA A 86 -16.88 1.16 0.94
C ALA A 86 -15.88 0.75 -0.14
N SER A 87 -15.66 1.63 -1.10
CA SER A 87 -14.69 1.40 -2.16
C SER A 87 -14.08 2.69 -2.66
N VAL A 88 -12.87 2.58 -3.20
CA VAL A 88 -12.17 3.67 -3.91
C VAL A 88 -11.75 3.19 -5.28
N ALA A 89 -11.61 4.11 -6.24
CA ALA A 89 -11.05 3.77 -7.55
C ALA A 89 -9.61 3.27 -7.41
N ASN A 90 -9.27 2.21 -8.14
CA ASN A 90 -7.92 1.73 -8.30
C ASN A 90 -7.34 2.30 -9.59
N ASN A 91 -6.61 3.41 -9.49
CA ASN A 91 -6.09 4.14 -10.66
C ASN A 91 -4.83 3.50 -11.26
N VAL A 92 -4.55 2.22 -10.95
CA VAL A 92 -3.41 1.46 -11.45
C VAL A 92 -3.90 0.11 -11.94
N ASP A 93 -3.91 -0.09 -13.25
CA ASP A 93 -4.46 -1.28 -13.88
C ASP A 93 -3.82 -2.58 -13.36
N GLY A 94 -4.66 -3.53 -12.95
CA GLY A 94 -4.25 -4.87 -12.53
C GLY A 94 -3.41 -4.95 -11.25
N VAL A 95 -3.05 -3.81 -10.63
CA VAL A 95 -2.24 -3.76 -9.41
C VAL A 95 -3.07 -3.13 -8.31
N ALA A 96 -3.36 -3.92 -7.27
CA ALA A 96 -4.09 -3.45 -6.11
C ALA A 96 -3.27 -2.38 -5.36
N GLN A 97 -3.71 -1.11 -5.43
CA GLN A 97 -3.24 -0.11 -4.49
C GLN A 97 -3.70 -0.46 -3.07
N LYS A 98 -2.84 -0.20 -2.08
CA LYS A 98 -3.16 -0.50 -0.68
C LYS A 98 -3.91 0.66 -0.05
N PHE A 99 -5.13 0.41 0.39
CA PHE A 99 -5.93 1.33 1.19
C PHE A 99 -6.40 0.66 2.48
N THR A 100 -6.36 1.42 3.57
CA THR A 100 -6.97 1.03 4.85
C THR A 100 -8.25 1.81 5.07
N PHE A 101 -9.23 1.11 5.62
CA PHE A 101 -10.55 1.62 5.93
C PHE A 101 -10.74 1.48 7.44
N GLU A 102 -11.05 2.59 8.10
CA GLU A 102 -11.38 2.64 9.52
C GLU A 102 -12.79 3.21 9.64
N VAL A 103 -13.64 2.54 10.41
CA VAL A 103 -14.95 3.09 10.76
C VAL A 103 -14.96 3.38 12.25
N ARG A 104 -15.46 4.55 12.61
CA ARG A 104 -15.67 5.00 13.98
C ARG A 104 -17.16 5.13 14.25
N ASP A 105 -17.55 4.77 15.46
CA ASP A 105 -18.92 4.88 15.94
C ASP A 105 -19.28 6.33 16.35
N PRO A 106 -20.54 6.60 16.72
CA PRO A 106 -20.97 7.94 17.13
C PRO A 106 -20.25 8.52 18.35
N GLU A 107 -19.49 7.71 19.09
CA GLU A 107 -18.66 8.13 20.21
C GLU A 107 -17.18 8.31 19.82
N ASP A 108 -16.87 8.36 18.52
CA ASP A 108 -15.53 8.43 17.93
C ASP A 108 -14.62 7.22 18.28
N LYS A 109 -15.20 6.09 18.71
CA LYS A 109 -14.42 4.88 18.98
C LYS A 109 -14.26 4.09 17.69
N ARG A 110 -13.06 3.56 17.47
CA ARG A 110 -12.77 2.69 16.34
C ARG A 110 -13.64 1.42 16.40
N PHE A 111 -14.64 1.37 15.55
CA PHE A 111 -15.57 0.27 15.41
C PHE A 111 -15.01 -0.87 14.57
N THR A 112 -14.36 -0.54 13.45
CA THR A 112 -13.64 -1.53 12.62
C THR A 112 -12.45 -0.92 11.89
N TYR A 113 -11.52 -1.78 11.49
CA TYR A 113 -10.36 -1.43 10.67
C TYR A 113 -9.97 -2.59 9.77
N GLY A 114 -9.63 -2.31 8.52
CA GLY A 114 -9.17 -3.33 7.59
C GLY A 114 -8.50 -2.78 6.34
N VAL A 115 -7.97 -3.68 5.53
CA VAL A 115 -7.39 -3.38 4.22
C VAL A 115 -8.39 -3.80 3.15
N GLY A 116 -8.64 -2.93 2.17
CA GLY A 116 -9.50 -3.27 1.05
C GLY A 116 -8.88 -4.29 0.10
N LYS A 117 -9.70 -4.93 -0.72
CA LYS A 117 -9.30 -5.90 -1.74
C LYS A 117 -9.64 -5.36 -3.12
N LEU A 118 -8.81 -5.68 -4.11
CA LEU A 118 -9.13 -5.36 -5.51
C LEU A 118 -10.31 -6.23 -5.97
N VAL A 119 -11.35 -5.56 -6.46
CA VAL A 119 -12.50 -6.14 -7.14
C VAL A 119 -12.71 -5.28 -8.37
N ASP A 120 -12.53 -5.88 -9.55
CA ASP A 120 -12.48 -5.17 -10.83
C ASP A 120 -11.48 -4.01 -10.79
N ASP A 121 -11.93 -2.78 -10.98
CA ASP A 121 -11.16 -1.54 -10.98
C ASP A 121 -11.24 -0.77 -9.64
N ARG A 122 -11.69 -1.43 -8.56
CA ARG A 122 -11.91 -0.78 -7.25
C ARG A 122 -11.24 -1.52 -6.10
N ILE A 123 -10.79 -0.77 -5.11
CA ILE A 123 -10.37 -1.32 -3.82
C ILE A 123 -11.56 -1.29 -2.88
N VAL A 124 -12.14 -2.45 -2.60
CA VAL A 124 -13.39 -2.64 -1.86
C VAL A 124 -13.11 -3.17 -0.45
N TYR A 125 -13.75 -2.57 0.54
CA TYR A 125 -13.79 -3.05 1.92
C TYR A 125 -15.24 -3.25 2.35
N THR A 126 -15.53 -4.45 2.83
CA THR A 126 -16.86 -4.81 3.35
C THR A 126 -16.72 -5.35 4.75
N PHE A 127 -17.62 -4.95 5.65
CA PHE A 127 -17.80 -5.61 6.92
C PHE A 127 -19.28 -5.84 7.20
N LYS A 128 -19.55 -6.87 8.01
CA LYS A 128 -20.89 -7.26 8.44
C LYS A 128 -20.90 -7.30 9.97
N ARG A 129 -21.88 -6.64 10.59
CA ARG A 129 -22.04 -6.60 12.05
C ARG A 129 -23.49 -6.80 12.44
N SER A 130 -23.71 -7.34 13.64
CA SER A 130 -25.05 -7.50 14.18
C SER A 130 -25.69 -6.12 14.37
N ALA A 131 -26.91 -5.92 13.89
CA ALA A 131 -27.64 -4.66 14.06
C ALA A 131 -27.81 -4.32 15.54
N SER A 132 -28.03 -5.32 16.40
CA SER A 132 -28.12 -5.17 17.86
C SER A 132 -26.83 -4.71 18.54
N SER A 133 -25.69 -4.78 17.85
CA SER A 133 -24.39 -4.32 18.37
C SER A 133 -24.01 -2.93 17.87
N MET A 134 -24.85 -2.31 17.04
CA MET A 134 -24.62 -0.97 16.52
C MET A 134 -25.33 0.06 17.39
N ILE A 135 -24.70 1.22 17.54
CA ILE A 135 -25.25 2.37 18.25
C ILE A 135 -25.94 3.23 17.19
N PRO A 136 -27.24 3.54 17.32
CA PRO A 136 -27.89 4.46 16.40
C PRO A 136 -27.18 5.82 16.38
N GLY A 137 -26.99 6.38 15.20
CA GLY A 137 -26.36 7.67 15.01
C GLY A 137 -25.37 7.74 13.87
N GLU A 138 -24.49 8.72 13.96
CA GLU A 138 -23.56 9.12 12.91
C GLU A 138 -22.23 8.36 13.03
N TYR A 139 -21.84 7.64 11.99
CA TYR A 139 -20.56 6.92 11.89
C TYR A 139 -19.61 7.64 10.94
N THR A 140 -18.31 7.60 11.28
CA THR A 140 -17.25 8.19 10.46
C THR A 140 -16.42 7.11 9.77
N LEU A 141 -16.28 7.19 8.45
CA LEU A 141 -15.40 6.39 7.62
C LEU A 141 -14.13 7.19 7.29
N LEU A 142 -12.97 6.65 7.69
CA LEU A 142 -11.66 7.16 7.33
C LEU A 142 -10.98 6.21 6.34
N ILE A 143 -10.58 6.72 5.17
CA ILE A 143 -9.87 5.95 4.16
C ILE A 143 -8.47 6.55 3.96
N LYS A 144 -7.44 5.73 4.13
CA LYS A 144 -6.04 6.13 3.98
C LYS A 144 -5.33 5.24 2.98
N GLY A 145 -4.67 5.82 1.99
CA GLY A 145 -3.73 5.06 1.16
C GLY A 145 -2.49 4.70 1.96
N LYS A 146 -1.87 3.58 1.60
CA LYS A 146 -0.64 3.06 2.21
C LYS A 146 0.43 2.84 1.15
N ARG A 147 1.65 3.24 1.45
CA ARG A 147 2.84 2.80 0.72
C ARG A 147 3.96 2.48 1.71
N GLY A 148 4.45 1.24 1.66
CA GLY A 148 5.33 0.71 2.70
C GLY A 148 4.67 0.81 4.09
N SER A 149 5.37 1.43 5.04
CA SER A 149 4.87 1.74 6.38
C SER A 149 4.14 3.09 6.48
N THR A 150 4.23 3.94 5.46
CA THR A 150 3.67 5.29 5.45
C THR A 150 2.20 5.27 5.05
N SER A 151 1.39 6.11 5.71
CA SER A 151 -0.02 6.32 5.38
C SER A 151 -0.21 7.73 4.85
N GLY A 152 -1.09 7.90 3.87
CA GLY A 152 -1.50 9.22 3.37
C GLY A 152 -2.51 9.89 4.29
N GLU A 153 -2.94 11.08 3.89
CA GLU A 153 -4.06 11.78 4.53
C GLU A 153 -5.35 10.95 4.46
N ALA A 154 -6.18 11.08 5.49
CA ALA A 154 -7.47 10.41 5.52
C ALA A 154 -8.47 11.20 4.68
N ALA A 155 -9.19 10.50 3.80
CA ALA A 155 -10.47 10.98 3.33
C ALA A 155 -11.55 10.58 4.35
N GLU A 156 -12.37 11.54 4.78
CA GLU A 156 -13.39 11.37 5.82
C GLU A 156 -14.79 11.44 5.22
N PHE A 157 -15.65 10.52 5.63
CA PHE A 157 -17.04 10.44 5.19
C PHE A 157 -17.93 10.07 6.36
N VAL A 158 -19.19 10.50 6.28
CA VAL A 158 -20.16 10.35 7.36
C VAL A 158 -21.38 9.60 6.85
N PHE A 159 -21.91 8.67 7.64
CA PHE A 159 -23.13 7.93 7.34
C PHE A 159 -23.95 7.63 8.60
N ASN A 160 -25.28 7.63 8.46
CA ASN A 160 -26.18 7.36 9.58
C ASN A 160 -26.62 5.90 9.61
N VAL A 161 -26.70 5.35 10.82
CA VAL A 161 -27.36 4.08 11.12
C VAL A 161 -28.57 4.39 12.01
N ASN A 162 -29.76 4.06 11.50
CA ASN A 162 -31.03 4.26 12.19
C ASN A 162 -31.39 3.07 13.08
#